data_AF-A0A819NLL9-F1
#
_entry.id   AF-A0A819NLL9-F1
#
_cell.length_a   1.000
_cell.length_b   1.000
_cell.length_c   1.000
_cell.angle_alpha   90.00
_cell.angle_beta   90.00
_cell.angle_gamma   90.00
#
_symmetry.space_group_name_H-M   'P 1'
#
loop_
_entity.id
_entity.type
_entity.pdbx_description
1 polymer ?
#
loop_
_entity_poly.entity_id
_entity_poly.type
_entity_poly.pdbx_seq_one_letter_code
_entity_poly.pdbx_strand_id
1 'polypeptide(L)'
;PKNVDIFPLAEKICRRAYGIRVTGCKSAKDRTSMGFTLEQGQLLVNNHNIDRHDLQDILNQFRRNGTSIENALANTGIKAYAFSYIQLRTFPEYYRAQPGTYGNVQT
;
A
#
# COMPACT_ATOMS: atom_id res chain seq x y z
N PRO A 1 7.50 -18.74 -4.07
CA PRO A 1 7.22 -17.28 -3.95
C PRO A 1 5.71 -17.04 -3.88
N LYS A 2 5.22 -16.06 -3.11
CA LYS A 2 3.78 -15.73 -3.10
C LYS A 2 3.43 -15.02 -4.40
N ASN A 3 2.39 -15.47 -5.10
CA ASN A 3 1.89 -14.82 -6.32
C ASN A 3 1.10 -13.56 -5.94
N VAL A 4 1.78 -12.41 -5.93
CA VAL A 4 1.17 -11.11 -5.63
C VAL A 4 0.51 -10.48 -6.87
N ASP A 5 0.80 -10.96 -8.07
CA ASP A 5 0.28 -10.43 -9.32
C ASP A 5 -1.23 -10.70 -9.50
N ILE A 6 -1.78 -11.62 -8.71
CA ILE A 6 -3.22 -11.85 -8.63
C ILE A 6 -3.98 -10.60 -8.19
N PHE A 7 -3.39 -9.73 -7.36
CA PHE A 7 -4.04 -8.50 -6.89
C PHE A 7 -4.29 -7.48 -8.01
N PRO A 8 -3.27 -7.03 -8.78
CA PRO A 8 -3.49 -6.11 -9.90
C PRO A 8 -4.31 -6.77 -11.03
N LEU A 9 -4.24 -8.09 -11.22
CA LEU A 9 -5.12 -8.77 -12.18
C LEU A 9 -6.59 -8.70 -11.74
N ALA A 10 -6.88 -9.03 -10.49
CA ALA A 10 -8.24 -8.95 -9.93
C ALA A 10 -8.79 -7.52 -9.96
N GLU A 11 -7.94 -6.52 -9.72
CA GLU A 11 -8.30 -5.10 -9.87
C GLU A 11 -8.73 -4.79 -11.31
N LYS A 12 -7.90 -5.13 -12.31
CA LYS A 12 -8.20 -4.88 -13.73
C LYS A 12 -9.50 -5.54 -14.18
N ILE A 13 -9.77 -6.76 -13.71
CA ILE A 13 -11.01 -7.49 -13.99
C ILE A 13 -12.20 -6.77 -13.32
N CYS A 14 -12.10 -6.47 -12.03
CA CYS A 14 -13.16 -5.81 -11.28
C CYS A 14 -13.56 -4.47 -11.89
N ARG A 15 -12.58 -3.66 -12.31
CA ARG A 15 -12.83 -2.36 -12.97
C ARG A 15 -13.51 -2.51 -14.33
N ARG A 16 -13.07 -3.47 -15.15
CA ARG A 16 -13.72 -3.76 -16.45
C ARG A 16 -15.14 -4.26 -16.29
N ALA A 17 -15.45 -4.91 -15.17
CA ALA A 17 -16.78 -5.38 -14.83
C ALA A 17 -17.64 -4.33 -14.10
N TYR A 18 -17.18 -3.08 -13.95
CA TYR A 18 -17.85 -2.04 -13.15
C TYR A 18 -18.15 -2.47 -11.70
N GLY A 19 -17.31 -3.35 -11.15
CA GLY A 19 -17.46 -3.88 -9.79
C GLY A 19 -16.87 -2.97 -8.71
N ILE A 20 -17.31 -3.21 -7.47
CA ILE A 20 -16.73 -2.58 -6.27
C ILE A 20 -15.67 -3.52 -5.70
N ARG A 21 -14.45 -3.01 -5.51
CA ARG A 21 -13.34 -3.76 -4.92
C ARG A 21 -13.08 -3.33 -3.48
N VAL A 22 -12.91 -4.31 -2.61
CA VAL A 22 -12.43 -4.10 -1.23
C VAL A 22 -11.13 -4.89 -1.05
N THR A 23 -10.11 -4.22 -0.52
CA THR A 23 -8.83 -4.85 -0.18
C THR A 23 -8.63 -4.76 1.31
N GLY A 24 -8.36 -5.89 1.97
CA GLY A 24 -8.14 -5.91 3.41
C GLY A 24 -7.38 -7.16 3.87
N CYS A 25 -6.55 -6.97 4.88
CA CYS A 25 -5.99 -8.03 5.71
C CYS A 25 -6.67 -8.03 7.09
N LYS A 26 -6.29 -8.98 7.97
CA LYS A 26 -6.84 -9.12 9.34
C LYS A 26 -6.94 -7.81 10.13
N SER A 27 -5.95 -6.91 10.03
CA SER A 27 -5.88 -5.67 10.83
C SER A 27 -6.28 -4.40 10.06
N ALA A 28 -6.69 -4.53 8.79
CA ALA A 28 -7.05 -3.42 7.91
C ALA A 28 -6.03 -2.27 7.72
N LYS A 29 -4.84 -2.35 8.34
CA LYS A 29 -3.83 -1.28 8.35
C LYS A 29 -2.57 -1.64 7.55
N ASP A 30 -1.76 -2.61 7.99
CA ASP A 30 -0.37 -2.74 7.52
C ASP A 30 -0.32 -3.22 6.06
N ARG A 31 -0.62 -4.50 5.82
CA ARG A 31 -0.61 -5.09 4.48
C ARG A 31 -1.73 -4.54 3.60
N THR A 32 -2.86 -4.16 4.22
CA THR A 32 -3.95 -3.47 3.54
C THR A 32 -3.47 -2.18 2.90
N SER A 33 -2.76 -1.32 3.64
CA SER A 33 -2.26 -0.05 3.11
C SER A 33 -1.30 -0.28 1.96
N MET A 34 -0.41 -1.28 2.04
CA MET A 34 0.51 -1.58 0.94
C MET A 34 -0.22 -1.94 -0.36
N GLY A 35 -1.26 -2.78 -0.26
CA GLY A 35 -2.07 -3.18 -1.41
C GLY A 35 -2.98 -2.06 -1.94
N PHE A 36 -3.68 -1.37 -1.05
CA PHE A 36 -4.58 -0.27 -1.40
C PHE A 36 -3.83 0.88 -2.09
N THR A 37 -2.72 1.34 -1.50
CA THR A 37 -1.93 2.44 -2.08
C THR A 37 -1.34 2.07 -3.43
N LEU A 38 -0.94 0.80 -3.64
CA LEU A 38 -0.46 0.33 -4.94
C LEU A 38 -1.54 0.38 -6.02
N GLU A 39 -2.76 -0.03 -5.66
CA GLU A 39 -3.92 0.10 -6.56
C GLU A 39 -4.14 1.56 -6.97
N GLN A 40 -4.18 2.47 -5.99
CA GLN A 40 -4.38 3.89 -6.26
C GLN A 40 -3.26 4.50 -7.11
N GLY A 41 -2.00 4.15 -6.82
CA GLY A 41 -0.86 4.60 -7.62
C GLY A 41 -0.91 4.08 -9.06
N GLN A 42 -1.30 2.83 -9.27
CA GLN A 42 -1.45 2.28 -10.62
C GLN A 42 -2.56 2.97 -11.41
N LEU A 43 -3.64 3.40 -10.76
CA LEU A 43 -4.70 4.15 -11.44
C LEU A 43 -4.22 5.52 -11.90
N LEU A 44 -3.44 6.22 -11.07
CA LEU A 44 -2.83 7.48 -11.45
C LEU A 44 -1.93 7.31 -12.69
N VAL A 45 -1.07 6.28 -12.70
CA VAL A 45 -0.20 5.99 -13.85
C VAL A 45 -1.01 5.61 -15.09
N ASN A 46 -2.04 4.77 -14.95
CA ASN A 46 -2.76 4.23 -16.11
C ASN A 46 -3.79 5.21 -16.70
N ASN A 47 -4.35 6.11 -15.88
CA ASN A 47 -5.53 6.91 -16.27
C ASN A 47 -5.32 8.43 -16.15
N HIS A 48 -4.24 8.89 -15.51
CA HIS A 48 -4.04 10.32 -15.20
C HIS A 48 -2.70 10.87 -15.68
N ASN A 49 -2.07 10.25 -16.69
CA ASN A 49 -0.82 10.71 -17.32
C ASN A 49 0.35 10.92 -16.35
N ILE A 50 0.39 10.17 -15.25
CA ILE A 50 1.53 10.13 -14.34
C ILE A 50 2.57 9.17 -14.90
N ASP A 51 3.85 9.57 -14.88
CA ASP A 51 4.93 8.69 -15.31
C ASP A 51 5.05 7.48 -14.37
N ARG A 52 5.27 6.30 -14.94
CA ARG A 52 5.55 5.08 -14.18
C ARG A 52 6.77 5.24 -13.28
N HIS A 53 7.76 6.03 -13.67
CA HIS A 53 8.95 6.30 -12.85
C HIS A 53 8.58 6.98 -11.52
N ASP A 54 7.50 7.76 -11.49
CA ASP A 54 7.02 8.47 -10.29
C ASP A 54 6.22 7.56 -9.35
N LEU A 55 5.90 6.32 -9.76
CA LEU A 55 5.03 5.43 -9.00
C LEU A 55 5.56 5.21 -7.58
N GLN A 56 6.85 4.92 -7.43
CA GLN A 56 7.43 4.64 -6.10
C GLN A 56 7.30 5.85 -5.17
N ASP A 57 7.49 7.07 -5.67
CA ASP A 57 7.36 8.30 -4.89
C ASP A 57 5.91 8.59 -4.51
N ILE A 58 4.97 8.31 -5.41
CA ILE A 58 3.54 8.41 -5.10
C ILE A 58 3.15 7.42 -3.98
N LEU A 59 3.61 6.18 -4.05
CA LEU A 59 3.37 5.19 -3.00
C LEU A 59 3.94 5.65 -1.65
N ASN A 60 5.14 6.21 -1.68
CA ASN A 60 5.79 6.80 -0.51
C ASN A 60 4.92 7.94 0.07
N GLN A 61 4.42 8.86 -0.76
CA GLN A 61 3.54 9.94 -0.30
C GLN A 61 2.23 9.42 0.31
N PHE A 62 1.54 8.47 -0.34
CA PHE A 62 0.32 7.88 0.20
C PHE A 62 0.52 7.16 1.54
N ARG A 63 1.70 6.55 1.73
CA ARG A 63 2.05 5.81 2.95
C ARG A 63 2.62 6.67 4.07
N ARG A 64 3.09 7.89 3.76
CA ARG A 64 3.62 8.83 4.76
C ARG A 64 2.61 9.86 5.20
N ASN A 65 1.87 10.39 4.24
CA ASN A 65 1.06 11.60 4.39
C ASN A 65 -0.41 11.36 4.01
N GLY A 66 -0.74 10.16 3.52
CA GLY A 66 -2.11 9.79 3.16
C GLY A 66 -2.89 9.18 4.31
N THR A 67 -4.18 8.94 4.08
CA THR A 67 -5.13 8.36 5.05
C THR A 67 -4.69 7.00 5.60
N SER A 68 -3.86 6.28 4.85
CA SER A 68 -3.41 4.94 5.22
C SER A 68 -2.53 4.91 6.49
N ILE A 69 -1.73 5.94 6.76
CA ILE A 69 -0.95 6.06 8.00
C ILE A 69 -1.82 6.58 9.16
N GLU A 70 -2.80 7.43 8.86
CA GLU A 70 -3.75 7.93 9.85
C GLU A 70 -4.64 6.79 10.38
N ASN A 71 -4.97 5.81 9.54
CA ASN A 71 -5.63 4.57 9.98
C ASN A 71 -4.77 3.77 10.97
N ALA A 72 -3.44 3.78 10.81
CA ALA A 72 -2.55 3.13 11.78
C ALA A 72 -2.60 3.87 13.12
N LEU A 73 -2.57 5.21 13.10
CA LEU A 73 -2.73 6.04 14.30
C LEU A 73 -4.06 5.77 15.00
N ALA A 74 -5.18 5.80 14.27
CA ALA A 74 -6.50 5.55 14.85
C ALA A 74 -6.61 4.15 15.48
N ASN A 75 -5.98 3.14 14.88
CA ASN A 75 -6.08 1.76 15.34
C ASN A 75 -5.10 1.39 16.47
N THR A 76 -3.92 2.01 16.54
CA THR A 76 -2.86 1.60 17.47
C THR A 76 -2.26 2.74 18.28
N GLY A 77 -2.71 3.98 18.10
CA GLY A 77 -2.14 5.16 18.74
C GLY A 77 -0.78 5.61 18.18
N ILE A 78 -0.30 4.98 17.09
CA ILE A 78 1.04 5.24 16.54
C ILE A 78 0.94 5.44 15.02
N LYS A 79 1.56 6.50 14.49
CA LYS A 79 1.69 6.75 13.03
C LYS A 79 2.78 5.87 12.41
N ALA A 80 2.66 4.55 12.53
CA ALA A 80 3.61 3.61 11.96
C ALA A 80 2.97 2.26 11.62
N TYR A 81 3.46 1.64 10.55
CA TYR A 81 3.11 0.27 10.19
C TYR A 81 3.92 -0.72 11.04
N ALA A 82 3.27 -1.81 11.45
CA ALA A 82 3.86 -2.86 12.28
C ALA A 82 4.65 -3.87 11.42
N PHE A 83 5.70 -3.40 10.76
CA PHE A 83 6.65 -4.23 10.03
C PHE A 83 8.05 -4.13 10.62
N SER A 84 8.78 -5.24 10.65
CA SER A 84 10.23 -5.21 10.86
C SER A 84 10.97 -5.00 9.54
N TYR A 85 12.19 -4.47 9.62
CA TYR A 85 13.04 -4.28 8.45
C TYR A 85 13.27 -5.59 7.66
N ILE A 86 13.51 -6.70 8.36
CA ILE A 86 13.73 -8.01 7.73
C ILE A 86 12.46 -8.49 7.01
N GLN A 87 11.27 -8.28 7.58
CA GLN A 87 10.02 -8.63 6.93
C GLN A 87 9.85 -7.89 5.60
N LEU A 88 10.12 -6.59 5.57
CA LEU A 88 9.98 -5.78 4.35
C LEU A 88 10.92 -6.20 3.22
N ARG A 89 12.11 -6.71 3.53
CA ARG A 89 13.02 -7.25 2.50
C ARG A 89 12.45 -8.47 1.77
N THR A 90 11.51 -9.18 2.39
CA THR A 90 10.82 -10.31 1.75
C THR A 90 9.67 -9.89 0.84
N PHE A 91 9.27 -8.61 0.88
CA PHE A 91 8.15 -8.11 0.08
C PHE A 91 8.63 -7.74 -1.33
N PRO A 92 7.75 -7.84 -2.34
CA PRO A 92 7.99 -7.23 -3.64
C PRO A 92 8.22 -5.72 -3.50
N GLU A 93 9.02 -5.14 -4.39
CA GLU A 93 9.48 -3.75 -4.35
C GLU A 93 8.37 -2.74 -4.01
N TYR A 94 7.31 -2.68 -4.83
CA TYR A 94 6.22 -1.73 -4.66
C TYR A 94 5.33 -1.96 -3.43
N TYR A 95 5.44 -3.12 -2.77
CA TYR A 95 4.71 -3.42 -1.54
C TYR A 95 5.46 -3.04 -0.27
N ARG A 96 6.70 -2.54 -0.38
CA ARG A 96 7.50 -2.18 0.79
C ARG A 96 7.06 -0.83 1.35
N ALA A 97 6.88 -0.77 2.66
CA ALA A 97 6.76 0.50 3.37
C ALA A 97 8.09 1.27 3.29
N GLN A 98 8.03 2.59 3.19
CA GLN A 98 9.22 3.43 3.12
C GLN A 98 9.89 3.55 4.50
N PRO A 99 11.21 3.77 4.56
CA PRO A 99 11.90 4.05 5.81
C PRO A 99 11.26 5.22 6.58
N GLY A 100 11.15 5.07 7.91
CA GLY A 100 10.54 6.07 8.78
C GLY A 100 9.01 5.97 8.93
N THR A 101 8.33 5.05 8.23
CA THR A 101 6.88 4.81 8.42
C THR A 101 6.57 3.44 9.00
N TYR A 102 7.56 2.68 9.48
CA TYR A 102 7.36 1.34 10.05
C TYR A 102 8.28 1.08 11.25
N GLY A 103 7.90 0.08 12.05
CA GLY A 103 8.63 -0.37 13.23
C GLY A 103 7.98 0.08 14.54
N ASN A 104 8.62 -0.26 15.66
CA ASN A 104 8.23 0.25 16.97
C ASN A 104 8.78 1.67 17.09
N VAL A 105 8.01 2.64 16.60
CA VAL A 105 8.27 4.04 16.91
C VAL A 105 7.77 4.22 18.35
N GLN A 106 8.66 4.01 19.32
CA GLN A 106 8.44 4.50 20.68
C GLN A 106 8.41 6.02 20.59
N THR A 107 7.22 6.61 20.73
CA THR A 107 7.06 8.00 21.15
C THR A 107 7.54 8.17 22.58
#